data_AF-A0A1V3N5N4-F1
#
_entry.id   AF-A0A1V3N5N4-F1
#
_cell.length_a   1.000
_cell.length_b   1.000
_cell.length_c   1.000
_cell.angle_alpha   90.00
_cell.angle_beta   90.00
_cell.angle_gamma   90.00
#
_symmetry.space_group_name_H-M   'P 1'
#
loop_
_entity.id
_entity.type
_entity.pdbx_description
1 polymer ?
#
loop_
_entity_poly.entity_id
_entity_poly.type
_entity_poly.pdbx_seq_one_letter_code
_entity_poly.pdbx_strand_id
1 'polypeptide(L)'
;MVFLEELMAFLGRFHPILVHLPIGILLIAFVMAFLELFKKENPYRPAIRLSLLLGSIAAVFAALSGFLLSRNGGYEIEVLNYHQWLGIVVAGCSILLYMLYREKSETLQWTIKIVGFRFWLFLILVVLLGITGHYGGTLTHGKGYFIEAMPQAMKKTFGVKESSEEVLIVENVQEAAVYDGIIQPILKQRCQSCHGDRKQEGGLALHTKESLLKGGENGKVLVDSKSKESELYARLILPEGHKKRMPPKGRTPISPDQIKLIAWWIDQGANFDKKVNQLTQTKEIAVILKKLETGEQEASQVLYADFPKAPDLPKDKVDAWQAKGIKIIPVAKENNLVLVNAINYPQFNDKDLQDLLAIKENIVQLKLGHTAITDQAFSTIKSMPVISRLHLENTKVSDGGLSQLKGLQKLIYLNLVGTKVTAKGLSNLKDVPNLKNVYIYQTGSQDSTVLKALHGKVRIDTGNYRLPFIATDTVRF
;
A
#
# COMPACT_ATOMS: atom_id res chain seq x y z
N MET A 1 -0.97 25.36 -35.96
CA MET A 1 -0.03 24.61 -35.09
C MET A 1 -0.74 24.08 -33.85
N VAL A 2 -1.44 24.90 -33.07
CA VAL A 2 -2.17 24.49 -31.85
C VAL A 2 -3.14 23.31 -32.07
N PHE A 3 -4.03 23.38 -33.07
CA PHE A 3 -4.97 22.28 -33.37
C PHE A 3 -4.27 20.94 -33.65
N LEU A 4 -3.11 20.97 -34.30
CA LEU A 4 -2.36 19.75 -34.63
C LEU A 4 -1.73 19.13 -33.37
N GLU A 5 -1.22 19.95 -32.46
CA GLU A 5 -0.70 19.50 -31.17
C GLU A 5 -1.82 18.94 -30.27
N GLU A 6 -2.97 19.62 -30.22
CA GLU A 6 -4.16 19.14 -29.49
C GLU A 6 -4.66 17.81 -30.05
N LEU A 7 -4.70 17.68 -31.38
CA LEU A 7 -5.08 16.45 -32.05
C LEU A 7 -4.08 15.32 -31.76
N MET A 8 -2.78 15.59 -31.81
CA MET A 8 -1.74 14.61 -31.49
C MET A 8 -1.84 14.16 -30.01
N ALA A 9 -2.07 15.10 -29.10
CA ALA A 9 -2.27 14.80 -27.68
C ALA A 9 -3.54 13.97 -27.45
N PHE A 10 -4.62 14.29 -28.16
CA PHE A 10 -5.88 13.52 -28.12
C PHE A 10 -5.69 12.09 -28.63
N LEU A 11 -5.03 11.92 -29.79
CA LEU A 11 -4.75 10.60 -30.37
C LEU A 11 -3.82 9.76 -29.47
N GLY A 12 -2.85 10.38 -28.80
CA GLY A 12 -2.00 9.70 -27.83
C GLY A 12 -2.77 9.08 -26.65
N ARG A 13 -3.89 9.67 -26.23
CA ARG A 13 -4.72 9.14 -25.13
C ARG A 13 -5.37 7.79 -25.44
N PHE A 14 -5.44 7.38 -26.70
CA PHE A 14 -5.92 6.06 -27.08
C PHE A 14 -4.89 4.96 -26.86
N HIS A 15 -3.62 5.27 -26.57
CA HIS A 15 -2.57 4.27 -26.41
C HIS A 15 -2.94 3.14 -25.42
N PRO A 16 -3.45 3.40 -24.20
CA PRO A 16 -3.86 2.33 -23.28
C PRO A 16 -4.95 1.40 -23.84
N ILE A 17 -5.81 1.91 -24.73
CA ILE A 17 -6.84 1.09 -25.40
C ILE A 17 -6.20 0.28 -26.53
N LEU A 18 -5.37 0.92 -27.34
CA LEU A 18 -4.74 0.32 -28.52
C LEU A 18 -3.75 -0.79 -28.16
N VAL A 19 -3.09 -0.75 -27.00
CA VAL A 19 -2.17 -1.82 -26.57
C VAL A 19 -2.86 -3.16 -26.29
N HIS A 20 -4.16 -3.17 -25.95
CA HIS A 20 -4.87 -4.43 -25.68
C HIS A 20 -5.06 -5.28 -26.95
N LEU A 21 -5.16 -4.64 -28.12
CA LEU A 21 -5.33 -5.32 -29.40
C LEU A 21 -4.12 -6.22 -29.77
N PRO A 22 -2.88 -5.70 -29.92
CA PRO A 22 -1.74 -6.54 -30.24
C PRO A 22 -1.46 -7.57 -29.15
N ILE A 23 -1.69 -7.23 -27.87
CA ILE A 23 -1.47 -8.19 -26.77
C ILE A 23 -2.38 -9.41 -26.94
N GLY A 24 -3.69 -9.21 -27.05
CA GLY A 24 -4.64 -10.32 -27.17
C GLY A 24 -4.44 -11.12 -28.47
N ILE A 25 -4.30 -10.44 -29.60
CA ILE A 25 -4.19 -11.08 -30.91
C ILE A 25 -2.90 -11.91 -31.02
N LEU A 26 -1.75 -11.37 -30.59
CA LEU A 26 -0.47 -12.08 -30.66
C LEU A 26 -0.40 -13.26 -29.69
N LEU A 27 -1.03 -13.16 -28.50
CA LEU A 27 -1.12 -14.27 -27.55
C LEU A 27 -1.99 -15.42 -28.10
N ILE A 28 -3.15 -15.11 -28.70
CA ILE A 28 -4.00 -16.13 -29.34
C ILE A 28 -3.25 -16.80 -30.50
N ALA A 29 -2.53 -16.02 -31.31
CA ALA A 29 -1.68 -16.54 -32.37
C ALA A 29 -0.58 -17.48 -31.85
N PHE A 30 0.03 -17.16 -30.70
CA PHE A 30 1.01 -18.02 -30.05
C PHE A 30 0.37 -19.33 -29.55
N VAL A 31 -0.80 -19.28 -28.94
CA VAL A 31 -1.53 -20.49 -28.51
C VAL A 31 -1.80 -21.41 -29.70
N MET A 32 -2.25 -20.85 -30.83
CA MET A 32 -2.45 -21.64 -32.06
C MET A 32 -1.13 -22.23 -32.60
N ALA A 33 -0.04 -21.47 -32.57
CA ALA A 33 1.29 -21.94 -32.96
C ALA A 33 1.85 -23.03 -32.02
N PHE A 34 1.53 -22.97 -30.73
CA PHE A 34 1.86 -24.01 -29.76
C PHE A 34 1.07 -25.29 -30.02
N LEU A 35 -0.24 -25.18 -30.28
CA LEU A 35 -1.08 -26.32 -30.64
C LEU A 35 -0.64 -26.99 -31.95
N GLU A 36 -0.03 -26.22 -32.87
CA GLU A 36 0.60 -26.73 -34.10
C GLU A 36 1.69 -27.78 -33.81
N LEU A 37 2.43 -27.66 -32.69
CA LEU A 37 3.51 -28.58 -32.35
C LEU A 37 3.05 -30.02 -32.08
N PHE A 38 1.77 -30.20 -31.75
CA PHE A 38 1.19 -31.50 -31.36
C PHE A 38 0.32 -32.13 -32.45
N LYS A 39 0.14 -31.49 -33.61
CA LYS A 39 -0.70 -32.01 -34.70
C LYS A 39 0.11 -32.34 -35.96
N LYS A 40 -0.21 -33.49 -36.56
CA LYS A 40 0.40 -33.96 -37.82
C LYS A 40 -0.04 -33.12 -39.04
N GLU A 41 -1.29 -32.66 -39.01
CA GLU A 41 -1.85 -31.72 -39.98
C GLU A 41 -1.99 -30.33 -39.33
N ASN A 42 -1.80 -29.27 -40.12
CA ASN A 42 -1.69 -27.90 -39.62
C ASN A 42 -2.91 -27.04 -39.97
N PRO A 43 -4.09 -27.25 -39.36
CA PRO A 43 -5.30 -26.50 -39.68
C PRO A 43 -5.21 -25.02 -39.26
N TYR A 44 -4.32 -24.69 -38.33
CA TYR A 44 -4.25 -23.35 -37.73
C TYR A 44 -3.42 -22.33 -38.53
N ARG A 45 -2.66 -22.76 -39.55
CA ARG A 45 -1.74 -21.87 -40.28
C ARG A 45 -2.40 -20.62 -40.90
N PRO A 46 -3.57 -20.71 -41.55
CA PRO A 46 -4.28 -19.53 -42.05
C PRO A 46 -4.66 -18.55 -40.91
N ALA A 47 -5.16 -19.09 -39.79
CA ALA A 47 -5.55 -18.29 -38.64
C ALA A 47 -4.34 -17.62 -37.94
N ILE A 48 -3.21 -18.33 -37.81
CA ILE A 48 -1.96 -17.78 -37.28
C ILE A 48 -1.48 -16.63 -38.17
N ARG A 49 -1.48 -16.81 -39.50
CA ARG A 49 -1.08 -15.76 -40.45
C ARG A 49 -1.93 -14.50 -40.32
N LEU A 50 -3.26 -14.65 -40.30
CA LEU A 50 -4.18 -13.53 -40.15
C LEU A 50 -3.97 -12.82 -38.81
N SER A 51 -3.80 -13.58 -37.74
CA SER A 51 -3.59 -13.03 -36.40
C SER A 51 -2.26 -12.28 -36.31
N LEU A 52 -1.17 -12.81 -36.87
CA LEU A 52 0.12 -12.10 -36.92
C LEU A 52 0.05 -10.82 -37.76
N LEU A 53 -0.70 -10.82 -38.86
CA LEU A 53 -0.93 -9.63 -39.67
C LEU A 53 -1.66 -8.54 -38.87
N LEU A 54 -2.83 -8.88 -38.29
CA LEU A 54 -3.62 -7.92 -37.52
C LEU A 54 -2.88 -7.47 -36.24
N GLY A 55 -2.20 -8.40 -35.58
CA GLY A 55 -1.41 -8.14 -34.38
C GLY A 55 -0.22 -7.22 -34.65
N SER A 56 0.48 -7.40 -35.78
CA SER A 56 1.59 -6.52 -36.16
C SER A 56 1.13 -5.11 -36.55
N ILE A 57 0.03 -4.98 -37.30
CA ILE A 57 -0.59 -3.68 -37.59
C ILE A 57 -0.98 -2.97 -36.29
N ALA A 58 -1.67 -3.69 -35.38
CA ALA A 58 -2.07 -3.13 -34.10
C ALA A 58 -0.86 -2.74 -33.22
N ALA A 59 0.23 -3.50 -33.26
CA ALA A 59 1.47 -3.19 -32.53
C ALA A 59 2.13 -1.91 -33.05
N VAL A 60 2.12 -1.68 -34.38
CA VAL A 60 2.60 -0.42 -34.97
C VAL A 60 1.75 0.76 -34.50
N PHE A 61 0.42 0.65 -34.53
CA PHE A 61 -0.47 1.70 -34.02
C PHE A 61 -0.31 1.95 -32.53
N ALA A 62 -0.09 0.90 -31.74
CA ALA A 62 0.23 1.01 -30.32
C ALA A 62 1.55 1.75 -30.09
N ALA A 63 2.61 1.44 -30.85
CA ALA A 63 3.90 2.13 -30.77
C ALA A 63 3.79 3.60 -31.18
N LEU A 64 3.07 3.91 -32.27
CA LEU A 64 2.85 5.28 -32.74
C LEU A 64 2.05 6.10 -31.72
N SER A 65 0.93 5.57 -31.23
CA SER A 65 0.12 6.25 -30.21
C SER A 65 0.87 6.41 -28.88
N GLY A 66 1.74 5.47 -28.52
CA GLY A 66 2.61 5.56 -27.34
C GLY A 66 3.67 6.65 -27.47
N PHE A 67 4.26 6.79 -28.67
CA PHE A 67 5.16 7.90 -28.98
C PHE A 67 4.43 9.25 -28.87
N LEU A 68 3.22 9.36 -29.41
CA LEU A 68 2.40 10.58 -29.25
C LEU A 68 2.08 10.86 -27.78
N LEU A 69 1.71 9.83 -27.01
CA LEU A 69 1.40 9.96 -25.58
C LEU A 69 2.62 10.42 -24.77
N SER A 70 3.82 9.96 -25.13
CA SER A 70 5.06 10.31 -24.42
C SER A 70 5.38 11.81 -24.45
N ARG A 71 4.86 12.54 -25.45
CA ARG A 71 5.02 14.00 -25.58
C ARG A 71 4.30 14.79 -24.48
N ASN A 72 3.31 14.19 -23.82
CA ASN A 72 2.57 14.83 -22.73
C ASN A 72 3.39 14.90 -21.41
N GLY A 73 4.58 14.30 -21.38
CA GLY A 73 5.48 14.32 -20.21
C GLY A 73 4.97 13.51 -19.01
N GLY A 74 5.64 13.64 -17.87
CA GLY A 74 5.19 13.03 -16.60
C GLY A 74 5.56 11.56 -16.38
N TYR A 75 6.49 11.02 -17.17
CA TYR A 75 6.99 9.64 -17.07
C TYR A 75 8.46 9.59 -16.64
N GLU A 76 8.89 8.52 -15.98
CA GLU A 76 10.31 8.30 -15.69
C GLU A 76 11.07 8.03 -16.99
N ILE A 77 12.00 8.93 -17.36
CA ILE A 77 12.67 8.95 -18.67
C ILE A 77 13.36 7.61 -19.01
N GLU A 78 14.03 7.00 -18.04
CA GLU A 78 14.74 5.74 -18.25
C GLU A 78 13.76 4.59 -18.55
N VAL A 79 12.73 4.44 -17.72
CA VAL A 79 11.66 3.44 -17.92
C VAL A 79 10.89 3.70 -19.22
N LEU A 80 10.62 4.97 -19.53
CA LEU A 80 9.96 5.37 -20.77
C LEU A 80 10.79 4.97 -21.99
N ASN A 81 12.09 5.25 -21.98
CA ASN A 81 12.99 4.88 -23.07
C ASN A 81 13.04 3.37 -23.27
N TYR A 82 13.18 2.58 -22.19
CA TYR A 82 13.12 1.12 -22.28
C TYR A 82 11.78 0.65 -22.86
N HIS A 83 10.67 1.17 -22.35
CA HIS A 83 9.33 0.80 -22.83
C HIS A 83 9.11 1.14 -24.31
N GLN A 84 9.54 2.32 -24.76
CA GLN A 84 9.44 2.76 -26.14
C GLN A 84 10.22 1.85 -27.09
N TRP A 85 11.49 1.58 -26.78
CA TRP A 85 12.32 0.70 -27.59
C TRP A 85 11.77 -0.73 -27.63
N LEU A 86 11.35 -1.26 -26.48
CA LEU A 86 10.72 -2.58 -26.41
C LEU A 86 9.44 -2.65 -27.24
N GLY A 87 8.61 -1.61 -27.21
CA GLY A 87 7.40 -1.51 -28.06
C GLY A 87 7.72 -1.53 -29.55
N ILE A 88 8.77 -0.81 -29.98
CA ILE A 88 9.25 -0.82 -31.38
C ILE A 88 9.78 -2.20 -31.77
N VAL A 89 10.55 -2.84 -30.87
CA VAL A 89 11.08 -4.19 -31.09
C VAL A 89 9.95 -5.21 -31.20
N VAL A 90 8.92 -5.15 -30.34
CA VAL A 90 7.74 -6.01 -30.44
C VAL A 90 7.03 -5.83 -31.79
N ALA A 91 6.84 -4.58 -32.25
CA ALA A 91 6.27 -4.32 -33.56
C ALA A 91 7.12 -4.92 -34.69
N GLY A 92 8.44 -4.68 -34.70
CA GLY A 92 9.36 -5.24 -35.70
C GLY A 92 9.41 -6.77 -35.70
N CYS A 93 9.53 -7.39 -34.53
CA CYS A 93 9.52 -8.85 -34.39
C CYS A 93 8.19 -9.47 -34.83
N SER A 94 7.05 -8.83 -34.56
CA SER A 94 5.74 -9.30 -35.01
C SER A 94 5.60 -9.27 -36.54
N ILE A 95 6.14 -8.23 -37.21
CA ILE A 95 6.19 -8.14 -38.67
C ILE A 95 7.09 -9.23 -39.25
N LEU A 96 8.30 -9.40 -38.69
CA LEU A 96 9.22 -10.46 -39.10
C LEU A 96 8.57 -11.83 -38.99
N LEU A 97 7.88 -12.10 -37.88
CA LEU A 97 7.22 -13.36 -37.64
C LEU A 97 6.05 -13.59 -38.61
N TYR A 98 5.27 -12.54 -38.91
CA TYR A 98 4.27 -12.58 -39.99
C TYR A 98 4.90 -12.98 -41.33
N MET A 99 6.05 -12.38 -41.70
CA MET A 99 6.77 -12.72 -42.94
C MET A 99 7.23 -14.18 -42.95
N LEU A 100 7.70 -14.72 -41.83
CA LEU A 100 8.12 -16.13 -41.71
C LEU A 100 6.96 -17.13 -41.75
N TYR A 101 5.75 -16.70 -41.42
CA TYR A 101 4.54 -17.51 -41.51
C TYR A 101 3.81 -17.37 -42.85
N ARG A 102 4.19 -16.42 -43.70
CA ARG A 102 3.66 -16.26 -45.08
C ARG A 102 4.04 -17.48 -45.94
N GLU A 103 3.20 -17.81 -46.91
CA GLU A 103 3.51 -18.88 -47.89
C GLU A 103 4.78 -18.55 -48.69
N LYS A 104 5.53 -19.61 -49.06
CA LYS A 104 6.83 -19.51 -49.74
C LYS A 104 6.70 -18.63 -50.98
N SER A 105 7.44 -17.51 -50.99
CA SER A 105 7.76 -16.77 -52.20
C SER A 105 9.14 -17.23 -52.67
N GLU A 106 9.29 -17.57 -53.95
CA GLU A 106 10.53 -18.11 -54.54
C GLU A 106 11.75 -17.16 -54.41
N THR A 107 11.53 -15.90 -54.09
CA THR A 107 12.54 -14.82 -54.12
C THR A 107 13.42 -14.70 -52.88
N LEU A 108 13.21 -15.46 -51.80
CA LEU A 108 13.88 -15.20 -50.51
C LEU A 108 14.55 -16.43 -49.89
N GLN A 109 15.62 -16.93 -50.51
CA GLN A 109 16.36 -18.13 -50.09
C GLN A 109 16.93 -18.08 -48.66
N TRP A 110 17.21 -16.90 -48.10
CA TRP A 110 17.72 -16.76 -46.72
C TRP A 110 16.69 -17.13 -45.64
N THR A 111 15.39 -17.14 -45.96
CA THR A 111 14.33 -17.49 -44.98
C THR A 111 14.22 -18.98 -44.67
N ILE A 112 14.73 -19.86 -45.54
CA ILE A 112 14.50 -21.31 -45.44
C ILE A 112 15.12 -21.92 -44.17
N LYS A 113 16.26 -21.39 -43.70
CA LYS A 113 16.89 -21.82 -42.44
C LYS A 113 16.19 -21.26 -41.20
N ILE A 114 15.66 -20.04 -41.27
CA ILE A 114 15.04 -19.33 -40.12
C ILE A 114 13.60 -19.81 -39.87
N VAL A 115 12.89 -20.27 -40.91
CA VAL A 115 11.54 -20.84 -40.78
C VAL A 115 11.50 -22.03 -39.82
N GLY A 116 12.58 -22.81 -39.70
CA GLY A 116 12.69 -23.89 -38.71
C GLY A 116 12.64 -23.40 -37.25
N PHE A 117 13.03 -22.15 -36.99
CA PHE A 117 13.07 -21.53 -35.66
C PHE A 117 11.86 -20.64 -35.37
N ARG A 118 10.88 -20.57 -36.28
CA ARG A 118 9.72 -19.66 -36.15
C ARG A 118 8.96 -19.79 -34.82
N PHE A 119 8.86 -21.00 -34.27
CA PHE A 119 8.21 -21.20 -32.96
C PHE A 119 9.01 -20.56 -31.82
N TRP A 120 10.33 -20.73 -31.82
CA TRP A 120 11.22 -20.10 -30.83
C TRP A 120 11.22 -18.58 -30.95
N LEU A 121 11.20 -18.06 -32.18
CA LEU A 121 11.04 -16.61 -32.41
C LEU A 121 9.68 -16.11 -31.90
N PHE A 122 8.63 -16.92 -32.01
CA PHE A 122 7.33 -16.59 -31.41
C PHE A 122 7.40 -16.58 -29.88
N LEU A 123 8.04 -17.57 -29.26
CA LEU A 123 8.24 -17.59 -27.81
C LEU A 123 8.99 -16.34 -27.34
N ILE A 124 10.04 -15.93 -28.06
CA ILE A 124 10.78 -14.68 -27.78
C ILE A 124 9.85 -13.46 -27.89
N LEU A 125 9.01 -13.39 -28.92
CA LEU A 125 8.03 -12.30 -29.07
C LEU A 125 7.07 -12.21 -27.88
N VAL A 126 6.57 -13.35 -27.37
CA VAL A 126 5.68 -13.38 -26.18
C VAL A 126 6.41 -12.92 -24.91
N VAL A 127 7.66 -13.34 -24.73
CA VAL A 127 8.49 -12.87 -23.61
C VAL A 127 8.72 -11.35 -23.70
N LEU A 128 9.08 -10.85 -24.89
CA LEU A 128 9.24 -9.42 -25.14
C LEU A 128 7.94 -8.64 -24.86
N LEU A 129 6.79 -9.17 -25.28
CA LEU A 129 5.48 -8.59 -25.02
C LEU A 129 5.20 -8.47 -23.51
N GLY A 130 5.55 -9.51 -22.73
CA GLY A 130 5.44 -9.49 -21.27
C GLY A 130 6.35 -8.45 -20.61
N ILE A 131 7.62 -8.39 -21.01
CA ILE A 131 8.58 -7.38 -20.50
C ILE A 131 8.13 -5.96 -20.87
N THR A 132 7.67 -5.76 -22.10
CA THR A 132 7.14 -4.46 -22.57
C THR A 132 5.93 -4.04 -21.74
N GLY A 133 5.00 -4.97 -21.47
CA GLY A 133 3.84 -4.75 -20.63
C GLY A 133 4.19 -4.43 -19.17
N HIS A 134 5.23 -5.05 -18.62
CA HIS A 134 5.73 -4.74 -17.28
C HIS A 134 6.21 -3.30 -17.15
N TYR A 135 7.03 -2.82 -18.10
CA TYR A 135 7.47 -1.44 -18.10
C TYR A 135 6.33 -0.46 -18.39
N GLY A 136 5.36 -0.84 -19.24
CA GLY A 136 4.13 -0.06 -19.45
C GLY A 136 3.31 0.10 -18.16
N GLY A 137 3.12 -0.99 -17.41
CA GLY A 137 2.45 -0.96 -16.10
C GLY A 137 3.23 -0.17 -15.06
N THR A 138 4.56 -0.18 -15.12
CA THR A 138 5.42 0.63 -14.23
C THR A 138 5.24 2.12 -14.50
N LEU A 139 5.06 2.51 -15.77
CA LEU A 139 4.79 3.91 -16.15
C LEU A 139 3.42 4.40 -15.67
N THR A 140 2.41 3.53 -15.64
CA THR A 140 1.03 3.92 -15.24
C THR A 140 0.77 3.79 -13.75
N HIS A 141 1.29 2.75 -13.11
CA HIS A 141 0.98 2.41 -11.72
C HIS A 141 2.16 2.62 -10.76
N GLY A 142 3.38 2.83 -11.26
CA GLY A 142 4.60 2.98 -10.47
C GLY A 142 5.40 1.68 -10.34
N LYS A 143 6.66 1.82 -9.88
CA LYS A 143 7.53 0.67 -9.59
C LYS A 143 6.89 -0.21 -8.52
N GLY A 144 7.01 -1.53 -8.67
CA GLY A 144 6.54 -2.47 -7.66
C GLY A 144 5.07 -2.89 -7.79
N TYR A 145 4.24 -2.25 -8.62
CA TYR A 145 2.79 -2.55 -8.71
C TYR A 145 2.42 -4.04 -8.75
N PHE A 146 3.07 -4.83 -9.61
CA PHE A 146 2.84 -6.28 -9.69
C PHE A 146 3.45 -7.05 -8.52
N ILE A 147 4.63 -6.65 -8.07
CA ILE A 147 5.36 -7.29 -6.97
C ILE A 147 4.63 -7.08 -5.64
N GLU A 148 4.08 -5.90 -5.43
CA GLU A 148 3.32 -5.52 -4.25
C GLU A 148 2.03 -6.33 -4.15
N ALA A 149 1.32 -6.50 -5.28
CA ALA A 149 0.10 -7.31 -5.38
C ALA A 149 0.34 -8.84 -5.42
N MET A 150 1.58 -9.30 -5.52
CA MET A 150 1.91 -10.72 -5.64
C MET A 150 1.53 -11.50 -4.37
N PRO A 151 0.93 -12.70 -4.45
CA PRO A 151 0.63 -13.51 -3.27
C PRO A 151 1.90 -13.86 -2.48
N GLN A 152 1.80 -13.88 -1.15
CA GLN A 152 2.96 -14.09 -0.26
C GLN A 152 3.73 -15.39 -0.55
N ALA A 153 3.02 -16.47 -0.91
CA ALA A 153 3.64 -17.73 -1.33
C ALA A 153 4.54 -17.54 -2.56
N MET A 154 4.11 -16.73 -3.52
CA MET A 154 4.82 -16.46 -4.76
C MET A 154 6.02 -15.52 -4.55
N LYS A 155 5.90 -14.50 -3.65
CA LYS A 155 7.03 -13.63 -3.24
C LYS A 155 8.21 -14.43 -2.69
N LYS A 156 7.93 -15.44 -1.86
CA LYS A 156 8.94 -16.34 -1.30
C LYS A 156 9.61 -17.22 -2.36
N THR A 157 8.85 -17.74 -3.32
CA THR A 157 9.38 -18.60 -4.40
C THR A 157 10.30 -17.85 -5.35
N PHE A 158 9.98 -16.60 -5.68
CA PHE A 158 10.77 -15.78 -6.60
C PHE A 158 11.87 -14.95 -5.92
N GLY A 159 12.12 -15.16 -4.62
CA GLY A 159 13.18 -14.46 -3.89
C GLY A 159 13.00 -12.94 -3.83
N VAL A 160 11.76 -12.46 -3.98
CA VAL A 160 11.48 -11.02 -3.98
C VAL A 160 11.45 -10.53 -2.54
N LYS A 161 12.49 -9.76 -2.15
CA LYS A 161 12.54 -9.09 -0.85
C LYS A 161 11.34 -8.15 -0.73
N GLU A 162 10.61 -8.21 0.38
CA GLU A 162 9.54 -7.25 0.66
C GLU A 162 10.11 -5.84 0.53
N SER A 163 9.43 -4.97 -0.22
CA SER A 163 9.70 -3.54 -0.19
C SER A 163 9.28 -3.02 1.18
N SER A 164 10.13 -3.22 2.18
CA SER A 164 10.11 -2.40 3.38
C SER A 164 10.16 -0.95 2.92
N GLU A 165 9.28 -0.10 3.45
CA GLU A 165 9.52 1.34 3.39
C GLU A 165 11.00 1.55 3.75
N GLU A 166 11.76 2.27 2.91
CA GLU A 166 13.09 2.72 3.31
C GLU A 166 12.86 3.62 4.53
N VAL A 167 12.94 3.00 5.71
CA VAL A 167 12.84 3.68 6.99
C VAL A 167 14.03 4.62 7.01
N LEU A 168 13.74 5.91 7.14
CA LEU A 168 14.75 6.92 7.42
C LEU A 168 15.38 6.58 8.76
N ILE A 169 16.49 5.84 8.72
CA ILE A 169 17.33 5.58 9.88
C ILE A 169 18.38 6.68 9.90
N VAL A 170 18.29 7.54 10.90
CA VAL A 170 19.27 8.61 11.14
C VAL A 170 20.14 8.18 12.30
N GLU A 171 21.41 7.83 12.05
CA GLU A 171 22.32 7.25 13.07
C GLU A 171 22.46 8.12 14.34
N ASN A 172 22.34 9.44 14.20
CA ASN A 172 22.23 10.37 15.32
C ASN A 172 21.21 11.45 14.95
N VAL A 173 19.98 11.29 15.43
CA VAL A 173 18.89 12.20 15.04
C VAL A 173 19.10 13.62 15.56
N GLN A 174 19.78 13.78 16.71
CA GLN A 174 19.98 15.09 17.33
C GLN A 174 21.01 15.95 16.60
N GLU A 175 22.03 15.31 16.00
CA GLU A 175 23.07 15.98 15.20
C GLU A 175 22.70 16.16 13.72
N ALA A 176 21.61 15.55 13.27
CA ALA A 176 21.17 15.65 11.88
C ALA A 176 20.66 17.05 11.54
N ALA A 177 20.98 17.52 10.32
CA ALA A 177 20.34 18.69 9.74
C ALA A 177 18.84 18.40 9.56
N VAL A 178 17.98 19.24 10.13
CA VAL A 178 16.54 18.97 10.21
C VAL A 178 15.94 18.81 8.82
N TYR A 179 16.27 19.74 7.91
CA TYR A 179 15.74 19.68 6.56
C TYR A 179 16.37 18.54 5.75
N ASP A 180 17.69 18.55 5.57
CA ASP A 180 18.36 17.59 4.68
C ASP A 180 18.28 16.14 5.19
N GLY A 181 18.29 15.94 6.52
CA GLY A 181 18.28 14.62 7.14
C GLY A 181 16.89 14.04 7.42
N ILE A 182 15.85 14.88 7.60
CA ILE A 182 14.52 14.42 8.02
C ILE A 182 13.43 14.84 7.03
N ILE A 183 13.30 16.14 6.76
CA ILE A 183 12.18 16.65 5.96
C ILE A 183 12.33 16.31 4.48
N GLN A 184 13.51 16.55 3.90
CA GLN A 184 13.74 16.37 2.48
C GLN A 184 13.57 14.91 2.03
N PRO A 185 14.01 13.90 2.80
CA PRO A 185 13.71 12.52 2.48
C PRO A 185 12.21 12.17 2.52
N ILE A 186 11.45 12.75 3.47
CA ILE A 186 9.97 12.59 3.49
C ILE A 186 9.37 13.18 2.20
N LEU A 187 9.78 14.40 1.82
CA LEU A 187 9.32 15.04 0.58
C LEU A 187 9.71 14.24 -0.67
N LYS A 188 10.93 13.69 -0.70
CA LYS A 188 11.43 12.83 -1.77
C LYS A 188 10.58 11.59 -1.94
N GLN A 189 10.29 10.90 -0.84
CA GLN A 189 9.55 9.63 -0.86
C GLN A 189 8.06 9.84 -1.15
N ARG A 190 7.45 10.90 -0.60
CA ARG A 190 5.98 11.06 -0.60
C ARG A 190 5.45 12.09 -1.58
N CYS A 191 6.29 13.00 -2.08
CA CYS A 191 5.82 14.18 -2.82
C CYS A 191 6.49 14.35 -4.19
N GLN A 192 7.79 14.05 -4.33
CA GLN A 192 8.55 14.35 -5.55
C GLN A 192 8.15 13.51 -6.78
N SER A 193 7.35 12.45 -6.63
CA SER A 193 6.77 11.73 -7.78
C SER A 193 5.83 12.62 -8.61
N CYS A 194 5.20 13.63 -7.98
CA CYS A 194 4.33 14.62 -8.63
C CYS A 194 4.83 16.06 -8.54
N HIS A 195 5.67 16.38 -7.56
CA HIS A 195 6.24 17.71 -7.29
C HIS A 195 7.77 17.67 -7.24
N GLY A 196 8.40 16.96 -8.17
CA GLY A 196 9.85 16.82 -8.28
C GLY A 196 10.44 17.73 -9.36
N ASP A 197 11.66 17.41 -9.80
CA ASP A 197 12.30 18.10 -10.93
C ASP A 197 11.56 17.82 -12.25
N ARG A 198 11.19 16.55 -12.47
CA ARG A 198 10.58 16.06 -13.71
C ARG A 198 9.08 16.31 -13.85
N LYS A 199 8.37 16.48 -12.74
CA LYS A 199 6.91 16.71 -12.71
C LYS A 199 6.59 17.74 -11.63
N GLN A 200 5.90 18.81 -12.02
CA GLN A 200 5.58 19.95 -11.15
C GLN A 200 4.08 20.23 -11.21
N GLU A 201 3.28 19.33 -10.63
CA GLU A 201 1.82 19.55 -10.58
C GLU A 201 1.50 20.85 -9.84
N GLY A 202 0.64 21.69 -10.43
CA GLY A 202 0.32 23.02 -9.90
C GLY A 202 1.54 23.96 -9.84
N GLY A 203 2.54 23.74 -10.70
CA GLY A 203 3.79 24.50 -10.76
C GLY A 203 4.69 24.37 -9.53
N LEU A 204 4.43 23.40 -8.65
CA LEU A 204 5.16 23.21 -7.39
C LEU A 204 6.28 22.18 -7.56
N ALA A 205 7.49 22.56 -7.13
CA ALA A 205 8.66 21.70 -7.08
C ALA A 205 9.24 21.65 -5.66
N LEU A 206 9.49 20.44 -5.15
CA LEU A 206 9.92 20.13 -3.78
C LEU A 206 11.27 19.38 -3.75
N HIS A 207 12.04 19.43 -4.84
CA HIS A 207 13.30 18.70 -4.96
C HIS A 207 14.52 19.52 -4.51
N THR A 208 14.41 20.85 -4.48
CA THR A 208 15.46 21.77 -3.99
C THR A 208 14.91 22.78 -2.98
N LYS A 209 15.80 23.38 -2.18
CA LYS A 209 15.46 24.41 -1.18
C LYS A 209 14.88 25.64 -1.88
N GLU A 210 15.48 26.04 -2.99
CA GLU A 210 15.10 27.18 -3.80
C GLU A 210 13.70 26.98 -4.42
N SER A 211 13.40 25.79 -4.93
CA SER A 211 12.10 25.50 -5.52
C SER A 211 10.98 25.45 -4.48
N LEU A 212 11.28 24.90 -3.30
CA LEU A 212 10.35 24.86 -2.17
C LEU A 212 9.98 26.28 -1.69
N LEU A 213 10.95 27.18 -1.61
CA LEU A 213 10.74 28.58 -1.23
C LEU A 213 9.99 29.40 -2.30
N LYS A 214 10.21 29.08 -3.58
CA LYS A 214 9.51 29.70 -4.70
C LYS A 214 8.00 29.42 -4.66
N GLY A 215 7.60 28.23 -4.21
CA GLY A 215 6.19 27.81 -4.18
C GLY A 215 5.66 27.37 -5.54
N GLY A 216 4.34 27.31 -5.68
CA GLY A 216 3.65 26.88 -6.90
C GLY A 216 2.85 28.01 -7.55
N GLU A 217 1.96 27.64 -8.47
CA GLU A 217 1.05 28.59 -9.17
C GLU A 217 0.16 29.40 -8.22
N ASN A 218 -0.16 28.83 -7.05
CA ASN A 218 -0.96 29.48 -6.02
C ASN A 218 -0.13 30.26 -4.99
N GLY A 219 1.15 30.50 -5.28
CA GLY A 219 2.07 31.23 -4.41
C GLY A 219 2.85 30.34 -3.45
N LYS A 220 3.32 30.94 -2.35
CA LYS A 220 4.20 30.30 -1.38
C LYS A 220 3.48 29.15 -0.67
N VAL A 221 4.19 28.04 -0.49
CA VAL A 221 3.67 26.86 0.24
C VAL A 221 4.10 26.83 1.71
N LEU A 222 5.05 27.68 2.08
CA LEU A 222 5.56 27.86 3.43
C LEU A 222 5.28 29.27 3.92
N VAL A 223 4.70 29.36 5.11
CA VAL A 223 4.60 30.57 5.91
C VAL A 223 5.47 30.35 7.14
N ASP A 224 6.50 31.17 7.27
CA ASP A 224 7.50 31.08 8.34
C ASP A 224 6.82 31.03 9.72
N SER A 225 7.23 30.04 10.52
CA SER A 225 6.78 29.85 11.91
C SER A 225 5.27 29.62 12.07
N LYS A 226 4.57 29.29 10.97
CA LYS A 226 3.12 29.11 10.96
C LYS A 226 2.69 27.93 10.09
N SER A 227 2.77 26.72 10.65
CA SER A 227 2.33 25.49 9.97
C SER A 227 0.87 25.56 9.51
N LYS A 228 -0.04 26.08 10.34
CA LYS A 228 -1.48 26.16 10.03
C LYS A 228 -1.83 27.11 8.89
N GLU A 229 -0.98 28.10 8.61
CA GLU A 229 -1.15 29.03 7.49
C GLU A 229 -0.36 28.57 6.25
N SER A 230 0.46 27.52 6.37
CA SER A 230 1.27 26.99 5.28
C SER A 230 0.46 26.00 4.43
N GLU A 231 0.32 26.30 3.13
CA GLU A 231 -0.37 25.42 2.18
C GLU A 231 0.23 24.01 2.16
N LEU A 232 1.56 23.87 2.32
CA LEU A 232 2.19 22.55 2.38
C LEU A 232 1.55 21.66 3.46
N TYR A 233 1.33 22.19 4.66
CA TYR A 233 0.72 21.46 5.77
C TYR A 233 -0.80 21.33 5.59
N ALA A 234 -1.47 22.40 5.16
CA ALA A 234 -2.92 22.41 4.95
C ALA A 234 -3.37 21.29 4.02
N ARG A 235 -2.60 20.96 2.98
CA ARG A 235 -2.92 19.88 2.03
C ARG A 235 -2.79 18.48 2.62
N LEU A 236 -1.98 18.28 3.66
CA LEU A 236 -1.73 16.98 4.29
C LEU A 236 -2.82 16.60 5.30
N ILE A 237 -3.41 17.59 5.98
CA ILE A 237 -4.40 17.36 7.05
C ILE A 237 -5.85 17.27 6.55
N LEU A 238 -6.07 17.43 5.24
CA LEU A 238 -7.41 17.36 4.67
C LEU A 238 -8.01 15.94 4.81
N PRO A 239 -9.33 15.81 4.95
CA PRO A 239 -10.01 14.52 5.00
C PRO A 239 -9.71 13.64 3.78
N GLU A 240 -9.77 12.33 3.97
CA GLU A 240 -9.47 11.38 2.90
C GLU A 240 -10.49 11.51 1.77
N GLY A 241 -10.02 11.51 0.52
CA GLY A 241 -10.86 11.76 -0.66
C GLY A 241 -11.12 13.23 -0.98
N HIS A 242 -10.67 14.17 -0.16
CA HIS A 242 -10.77 15.59 -0.49
C HIS A 242 -9.92 15.93 -1.72
N LYS A 243 -10.48 16.63 -2.72
CA LYS A 243 -9.82 16.90 -4.02
C LYS A 243 -8.46 17.59 -3.91
N LYS A 244 -8.28 18.42 -2.88
CA LYS A 244 -7.03 19.15 -2.61
C LYS A 244 -6.09 18.40 -1.66
N ARG A 245 -6.46 17.22 -1.15
CA ARG A 245 -5.58 16.46 -0.26
C ARG A 245 -4.40 15.93 -1.05
N MET A 246 -3.22 16.01 -0.44
CA MET A 246 -2.01 15.38 -0.94
C MET A 246 -1.50 14.33 0.06
N PRO A 247 -1.07 13.14 -0.38
CA PRO A 247 -1.16 12.60 -1.74
C PRO A 247 -2.62 12.35 -2.20
N PRO A 248 -2.91 12.33 -3.52
CA PRO A 248 -4.24 12.07 -4.04
C PRO A 248 -4.69 10.62 -3.76
N LYS A 249 -6.00 10.38 -3.84
CA LYS A 249 -6.60 9.06 -3.60
C LYS A 249 -5.92 7.97 -4.46
N GLY A 250 -5.59 6.84 -3.83
CA GLY A 250 -4.94 5.70 -4.49
C GLY A 250 -3.41 5.77 -4.53
N ARG A 251 -2.80 6.81 -3.95
CA ARG A 251 -1.35 6.88 -3.70
C ARG A 251 -1.03 6.53 -2.26
N THR A 252 0.23 6.14 -2.03
CA THR A 252 0.72 5.79 -0.69
C THR A 252 0.55 6.97 0.25
N PRO A 253 -0.22 6.84 1.34
CA PRO A 253 -0.49 7.93 2.26
C PRO A 253 0.77 8.31 3.04
N ILE A 254 0.88 9.60 3.38
CA ILE A 254 1.89 10.10 4.32
C ILE A 254 1.48 9.72 5.75
N SER A 255 2.45 9.33 6.60
CA SER A 255 2.14 8.91 7.97
C SER A 255 1.84 10.11 8.89
N PRO A 256 1.02 9.93 9.95
CA PRO A 256 0.76 11.00 10.92
C PRO A 256 2.02 11.58 11.57
N ASP A 257 3.03 10.73 11.81
CA ASP A 257 4.31 11.14 12.39
C ASP A 257 5.11 12.01 11.41
N GLN A 258 5.13 11.66 10.13
CA GLN A 258 5.73 12.48 9.07
C GLN A 258 5.03 13.84 8.91
N ILE A 259 3.69 13.89 8.99
CA ILE A 259 2.93 15.15 8.97
C ILE A 259 3.33 16.04 10.16
N LYS A 260 3.48 15.47 11.36
CA LYS A 260 3.88 16.20 12.57
C LYS A 260 5.30 16.75 12.48
N LEU A 261 6.24 15.98 11.91
CA LEU A 261 7.61 16.46 11.69
C LEU A 261 7.65 17.65 10.73
N ILE A 262 6.87 17.60 9.63
CA ILE A 262 6.75 18.72 8.70
C ILE A 262 6.15 19.94 9.42
N ALA A 263 5.08 19.76 10.19
CA ALA A 263 4.46 20.85 10.95
C ALA A 263 5.43 21.49 11.93
N TRP A 264 6.13 20.66 12.71
CA TRP A 264 7.14 21.09 13.68
C TRP A 264 8.27 21.88 13.01
N TRP A 265 8.82 21.37 11.91
CA TRP A 265 9.86 22.07 11.16
C TRP A 265 9.39 23.45 10.68
N ILE A 266 8.16 23.56 10.17
CA ILE A 266 7.59 24.84 9.74
C ILE A 266 7.40 25.79 10.93
N ASP A 267 6.86 25.30 12.05
CA ASP A 267 6.65 26.09 13.27
C ASP A 267 7.98 26.55 13.90
N GLN A 268 9.09 25.86 13.63
CA GLN A 268 10.45 26.26 14.00
C GLN A 268 11.13 27.17 12.97
N GLY A 269 10.35 27.70 12.03
CA GLY A 269 10.75 28.70 11.06
C GLY A 269 11.20 28.15 9.71
N ALA A 270 10.83 26.90 9.39
CA ALA A 270 11.20 26.21 8.15
C ALA A 270 12.71 26.30 7.84
N ASN A 271 13.54 26.22 8.89
CA ASN A 271 14.98 26.46 8.78
C ASN A 271 15.70 25.30 8.08
N PHE A 272 16.58 25.63 7.13
CA PHE A 272 17.27 24.63 6.29
C PHE A 272 18.63 24.19 6.84
N ASP A 273 19.20 24.95 7.79
CA ASP A 273 20.60 24.81 8.21
C ASP A 273 20.73 24.32 9.67
N LYS A 274 19.66 24.44 10.46
CA LYS A 274 19.65 24.03 11.86
C LYS A 274 19.61 22.52 12.02
N LYS A 275 20.32 22.05 13.04
CA LYS A 275 20.27 20.68 13.55
C LYS A 275 19.08 20.48 14.49
N VAL A 276 18.70 19.22 14.70
CA VAL A 276 17.55 18.86 15.55
C VAL A 276 17.71 19.33 16.99
N ASN A 277 18.92 19.25 17.55
CA ASN A 277 19.24 19.73 18.90
C ASN A 277 19.21 21.27 19.06
N GLN A 278 19.19 22.02 17.95
CA GLN A 278 19.09 23.49 17.95
C GLN A 278 17.64 23.99 17.86
N LEU A 279 16.68 23.08 17.73
CA LEU A 279 15.24 23.39 17.64
C LEU A 279 14.52 22.96 18.92
N THR A 280 13.45 23.67 19.26
CA THR A 280 12.63 23.33 20.43
C THR A 280 11.79 22.11 20.12
N GLN A 281 11.90 21.06 20.94
CA GLN A 281 11.19 19.80 20.76
C GLN A 281 10.06 19.67 21.78
N THR A 282 8.84 19.40 21.31
CA THR A 282 7.77 18.96 22.20
C THR A 282 8.02 17.50 22.61
N LYS A 283 7.39 17.06 23.71
CA LYS A 283 7.46 15.65 24.13
C LYS A 283 7.05 14.68 23.01
N GLU A 284 6.07 15.08 22.20
CA GLU A 284 5.60 14.28 21.07
C GLU A 284 6.62 14.21 19.94
N ILE A 285 7.25 15.33 19.58
CA ILE A 285 8.28 15.37 18.54
C ILE A 285 9.54 14.63 18.96
N ALA A 286 9.97 14.76 20.23
CA ALA A 286 11.10 13.99 20.76
C ALA A 286 10.87 12.47 20.64
N VAL A 287 9.64 12.00 20.88
CA VAL A 287 9.27 10.60 20.69
C VAL A 287 9.34 10.20 19.21
N ILE A 288 8.87 11.06 18.29
CA ILE A 288 8.91 10.78 16.85
C ILE A 288 10.34 10.77 16.31
N LEU A 289 11.18 11.72 16.73
CA LEU A 289 12.59 11.80 16.35
C LEU A 289 13.36 10.56 16.83
N LYS A 290 13.11 10.11 18.07
CA LYS A 290 13.70 8.86 18.58
C LYS A 290 13.33 7.65 17.71
N LYS A 291 12.08 7.57 17.22
CA LYS A 291 11.67 6.50 16.27
C LYS A 291 12.47 6.52 14.97
N LEU A 292 12.92 7.69 14.49
CA LEU A 292 13.76 7.81 13.29
C LEU A 292 15.21 7.36 13.54
N GLU A 293 15.69 7.45 14.78
CA GLU A 293 17.03 6.99 15.16
C GLU A 293 17.10 5.46 15.25
N THR A 294 16.04 4.82 15.74
CA THR A 294 16.02 3.40 16.08
C THR A 294 15.24 2.52 15.08
N GLY A 295 14.57 3.14 14.10
CA GLY A 295 13.61 2.51 13.20
C GLY A 295 12.33 2.04 13.92
N GLU A 296 11.33 1.57 13.15
CA GLU A 296 10.03 1.05 13.66
C GLU A 296 10.15 -0.11 14.66
N GLN A 297 11.36 -0.64 14.88
CA GLN A 297 11.63 -1.66 15.90
C GLN A 297 11.36 -1.18 17.33
N GLU A 298 11.36 0.14 17.60
CA GLU A 298 11.06 0.68 18.94
C GLU A 298 9.60 1.11 19.16
N ALA A 299 8.76 1.27 18.13
CA ALA A 299 7.35 1.66 18.38
C ALA A 299 6.62 0.61 19.24
N SER A 300 6.98 -0.67 19.08
CA SER A 300 6.51 -1.75 19.96
C SER A 300 7.28 -1.79 21.29
N GLN A 301 8.57 -1.46 21.33
CA GLN A 301 9.34 -1.46 22.59
C GLN A 301 8.93 -0.33 23.54
N VAL A 302 8.66 0.89 23.05
CA VAL A 302 8.22 2.04 23.86
C VAL A 302 6.79 1.85 24.37
N LEU A 303 5.89 1.26 23.56
CA LEU A 303 4.52 0.96 23.97
C LEU A 303 4.45 -0.05 25.13
N TYR A 304 5.46 -0.93 25.23
CA TYR A 304 5.54 -1.98 26.23
C TYR A 304 6.72 -1.84 27.22
N ALA A 305 7.41 -0.70 27.23
CA ALA A 305 8.57 -0.47 28.09
C ALA A 305 8.20 -0.54 29.58
N ASP A 306 7.01 -0.07 29.94
CA ASP A 306 6.47 -0.08 31.31
C ASP A 306 5.75 -1.39 31.67
N PHE A 307 5.87 -2.44 30.85
CA PHE A 307 5.28 -3.74 31.12
C PHE A 307 6.26 -4.63 31.87
N PRO A 308 5.77 -5.49 32.78
CA PRO A 308 6.64 -6.41 33.51
C PRO A 308 7.36 -7.35 32.54
N LYS A 309 8.56 -7.79 32.91
CA LYS A 309 9.29 -8.81 32.17
C LYS A 309 8.49 -10.11 32.16
N ALA A 310 8.18 -10.60 30.96
CA ALA A 310 7.41 -11.83 30.77
C ALA A 310 8.31 -13.07 30.83
N PRO A 311 7.78 -14.23 31.28
CA PRO A 311 8.51 -15.49 31.36
C PRO A 311 8.87 -16.03 29.97
N ASP A 312 9.75 -17.02 29.92
CA ASP A 312 10.11 -17.68 28.66
C ASP A 312 8.92 -18.44 28.05
N LEU A 313 8.85 -18.45 26.73
CA LEU A 313 7.77 -19.10 26.00
C LEU A 313 8.03 -20.63 25.90
N PRO A 314 7.00 -21.47 26.14
CA PRO A 314 7.10 -22.92 25.96
C PRO A 314 7.18 -23.27 24.47
N LYS A 315 8.38 -23.57 23.96
CA LYS A 315 8.66 -23.81 22.53
C LYS A 315 7.71 -24.85 21.91
N ASP A 316 7.54 -26.00 22.54
CA ASP A 316 6.68 -27.09 22.03
C ASP A 316 5.22 -26.66 21.82
N LYS A 317 4.69 -25.83 22.73
CA LYS A 317 3.34 -25.27 22.63
C LYS A 317 3.26 -24.20 21.55
N VAL A 318 4.26 -23.32 21.47
CA VAL A 318 4.33 -22.28 20.42
C VAL A 318 4.36 -22.91 19.03
N ASP A 319 5.17 -23.93 18.82
CA ASP A 319 5.27 -24.65 17.55
C ASP A 319 3.95 -25.35 17.21
N ALA A 320 3.29 -25.97 18.19
CA ALA A 320 1.98 -26.59 18.01
C ALA A 320 0.88 -25.59 17.63
N TRP A 321 0.87 -24.39 18.22
CA TRP A 321 -0.06 -23.32 17.84
C TRP A 321 0.25 -22.77 16.45
N GLN A 322 1.52 -22.55 16.13
CA GLN A 322 1.96 -22.07 14.82
C GLN A 322 1.62 -23.05 13.69
N ALA A 323 1.70 -24.36 13.95
CA ALA A 323 1.28 -25.41 13.02
C ALA A 323 -0.22 -25.37 12.70
N LYS A 324 -1.05 -24.91 13.63
CA LYS A 324 -2.50 -24.67 13.41
C LYS A 324 -2.80 -23.36 12.69
N GLY A 325 -1.80 -22.54 12.40
CA GLY A 325 -1.97 -21.21 11.78
C GLY A 325 -2.11 -20.06 12.78
N ILE A 326 -1.98 -20.32 14.09
CA ILE A 326 -2.00 -19.29 15.14
C ILE A 326 -0.58 -18.71 15.27
N LYS A 327 -0.39 -17.45 14.89
CA LYS A 327 0.93 -16.81 14.94
C LYS A 327 1.20 -16.20 16.31
N ILE A 328 2.33 -16.56 16.90
CA ILE A 328 2.88 -15.95 18.11
C ILE A 328 4.07 -15.09 17.67
N ILE A 329 3.95 -13.77 17.82
CA ILE A 329 4.91 -12.80 17.30
C ILE A 329 5.49 -12.00 18.48
N PRO A 330 6.81 -12.05 18.73
CA PRO A 330 7.46 -11.20 19.73
C PRO A 330 7.25 -9.72 19.40
N VAL A 331 6.97 -8.90 20.42
CA VAL A 331 6.74 -7.46 20.25
C VAL A 331 7.82 -6.58 20.90
N ALA A 332 8.75 -7.18 21.64
CA ALA A 332 9.86 -6.47 22.27
C ALA A 332 11.14 -7.32 22.17
N LYS A 333 12.30 -6.65 22.02
CA LYS A 333 13.60 -7.31 21.83
C LYS A 333 14.17 -7.90 23.14
N GLU A 334 13.85 -7.28 24.27
CA GLU A 334 14.36 -7.66 25.60
C GLU A 334 13.27 -8.15 26.57
N ASN A 335 12.05 -8.33 26.07
CA ASN A 335 10.92 -8.80 26.85
C ASN A 335 10.13 -9.83 26.04
N ASN A 336 9.81 -10.98 26.64
CA ASN A 336 9.10 -12.09 26.01
C ASN A 336 7.60 -11.81 25.77
N LEU A 337 7.21 -10.54 25.62
CA LEU A 337 5.85 -10.15 25.32
C LEU A 337 5.53 -10.49 23.87
N VAL A 338 4.29 -10.94 23.64
CA VAL A 338 3.85 -11.43 22.34
C VAL A 338 2.50 -10.87 21.94
N LEU A 339 2.34 -10.77 20.62
CA LEU A 339 1.08 -10.68 19.93
C LEU A 339 0.67 -12.08 19.47
N VAL A 340 -0.57 -12.46 19.75
CA VAL A 340 -1.18 -13.68 19.22
C VAL A 340 -2.15 -13.31 18.11
N ASN A 341 -2.00 -13.93 16.94
CA ASN A 341 -2.84 -13.71 15.78
C ASN A 341 -3.46 -15.02 15.27
N ALA A 342 -4.77 -15.13 15.42
CA ALA A 342 -5.56 -16.29 15.02
C ALA A 342 -6.42 -16.04 13.76
N ILE A 343 -6.21 -14.95 13.03
CA ILE A 343 -7.01 -14.60 11.82
C ILE A 343 -6.97 -15.70 10.75
N ASN A 344 -5.85 -16.43 10.66
CA ASN A 344 -5.69 -17.53 9.71
C ASN A 344 -6.26 -18.88 10.21
N TYR A 345 -6.99 -18.88 11.33
CA TYR A 345 -7.62 -20.06 11.92
C TYR A 345 -9.08 -19.73 12.34
N PRO A 346 -10.02 -19.60 11.38
CA PRO A 346 -11.39 -19.12 11.66
C PRO A 346 -12.19 -19.98 12.66
N GLN A 347 -11.84 -21.27 12.79
CA GLN A 347 -12.43 -22.18 13.77
C GLN A 347 -11.91 -21.98 15.21
N PHE A 348 -10.96 -21.07 15.44
CA PHE A 348 -10.46 -20.73 16.77
C PHE A 348 -11.63 -20.37 17.70
N ASN A 349 -11.74 -21.08 18.82
CA ASN A 349 -12.87 -20.93 19.75
C ASN A 349 -12.39 -20.72 21.19
N ASP A 350 -13.34 -20.62 22.13
CA ASP A 350 -13.05 -20.31 23.54
C ASP A 350 -12.14 -21.35 24.22
N LYS A 351 -12.16 -22.62 23.78
CA LYS A 351 -11.27 -23.67 24.29
C LYS A 351 -9.84 -23.49 23.79
N ASP A 352 -9.67 -23.08 22.53
CA ASP A 352 -8.33 -22.77 21.99
C ASP A 352 -7.72 -21.57 22.73
N LEU A 353 -8.54 -20.55 23.05
CA LEU A 353 -8.11 -19.43 23.88
C LEU A 353 -7.74 -19.86 25.30
N GLN A 354 -8.45 -20.83 25.87
CA GLN A 354 -8.12 -21.38 27.18
C GLN A 354 -6.74 -22.06 27.20
N ASP A 355 -6.34 -22.74 26.12
CA ASP A 355 -4.99 -23.32 26.00
C ASP A 355 -3.89 -22.25 26.01
N LEU A 356 -4.18 -21.04 25.54
CA LEU A 356 -3.25 -19.89 25.59
C LEU A 356 -3.00 -19.35 27.01
N LEU A 357 -3.73 -19.83 28.03
CA LEU A 357 -3.41 -19.49 29.43
C LEU A 357 -2.00 -19.93 29.84
N ALA A 358 -1.40 -20.88 29.12
CA ALA A 358 -0.02 -21.29 29.30
C ALA A 358 0.99 -20.13 29.09
N ILE A 359 0.61 -19.07 28.38
CA ILE A 359 1.43 -17.87 28.15
C ILE A 359 0.70 -16.57 28.54
N LYS A 360 -0.23 -16.64 29.50
CA LYS A 360 -1.08 -15.50 29.92
C LYS A 360 -0.29 -14.24 30.32
N GLU A 361 0.93 -14.41 30.83
CA GLU A 361 1.82 -13.31 31.25
C GLU A 361 2.59 -12.67 30.09
N ASN A 362 2.58 -13.29 28.91
CA ASN A 362 3.27 -12.83 27.72
C ASN A 362 2.35 -12.03 26.79
N ILE A 363 1.04 -12.30 26.80
CA ILE A 363 0.11 -11.83 25.77
C ILE A 363 -0.26 -10.35 25.99
N VAL A 364 0.30 -9.46 25.18
CA VAL A 364 -0.07 -8.04 25.17
C VAL A 364 -1.13 -7.69 24.13
N GLN A 365 -1.23 -8.49 23.08
CA GLN A 365 -2.17 -8.26 22.00
C GLN A 365 -2.80 -9.56 21.53
N LEU A 366 -4.13 -9.55 21.42
CA LEU A 366 -4.93 -10.63 20.86
C LEU A 366 -5.62 -10.17 19.59
N LYS A 367 -5.31 -10.84 18.48
CA LYS A 367 -6.00 -10.72 17.18
C LYS A 367 -6.86 -11.94 16.94
N LEU A 368 -8.14 -11.85 17.35
CA LEU A 368 -9.13 -12.91 17.28
C LEU A 368 -10.27 -12.58 16.29
N GLY A 369 -10.09 -11.59 15.43
CA GLY A 369 -11.09 -11.22 14.43
C GLY A 369 -11.41 -12.39 13.50
N HIS A 370 -12.68 -12.49 13.07
CA HIS A 370 -13.19 -13.53 12.17
C HIS A 370 -13.08 -14.97 12.70
N THR A 371 -13.05 -15.14 14.03
CA THR A 371 -12.98 -16.45 14.69
C THR A 371 -14.31 -16.87 15.33
N ALA A 372 -14.39 -18.10 15.82
CA ALA A 372 -15.56 -18.68 16.50
C ALA A 372 -15.68 -18.31 17.99
N ILE A 373 -14.95 -17.29 18.46
CA ILE A 373 -14.96 -16.79 19.84
C ILE A 373 -16.34 -16.24 20.25
N THR A 374 -16.73 -16.52 21.50
CA THR A 374 -17.99 -16.08 22.12
C THR A 374 -17.74 -15.28 23.40
N ASP A 375 -18.81 -14.95 24.14
CA ASP A 375 -18.69 -14.27 25.45
C ASP A 375 -17.94 -15.10 26.51
N GLN A 376 -17.80 -16.41 26.32
CA GLN A 376 -17.04 -17.26 27.25
C GLN A 376 -15.55 -16.90 27.26
N ALA A 377 -15.00 -16.41 26.15
CA ALA A 377 -13.61 -15.97 26.05
C ALA A 377 -13.21 -14.93 27.11
N PHE A 378 -14.14 -14.08 27.54
CA PHE A 378 -13.85 -13.02 28.51
C PHE A 378 -13.45 -13.56 29.88
N SER A 379 -13.89 -14.78 30.23
CA SER A 379 -13.43 -15.47 31.44
C SER A 379 -11.95 -15.86 31.39
N THR A 380 -11.42 -16.09 30.20
CA THR A 380 -10.01 -16.35 29.94
C THR A 380 -9.23 -15.04 29.83
N ILE A 381 -9.74 -14.08 29.05
CA ILE A 381 -9.09 -12.79 28.79
C ILE A 381 -8.85 -12.00 30.08
N LYS A 382 -9.78 -12.03 31.04
CA LYS A 382 -9.59 -11.36 32.35
C LYS A 382 -8.37 -11.87 33.13
N SER A 383 -7.85 -13.05 32.79
CA SER A 383 -6.69 -13.67 33.44
C SER A 383 -5.36 -13.31 32.76
N MET A 384 -5.37 -12.43 31.75
CA MET A 384 -4.19 -11.96 31.01
C MET A 384 -3.78 -10.56 31.51
N PRO A 385 -2.85 -10.45 32.50
CA PRO A 385 -2.61 -9.21 33.23
C PRO A 385 -2.00 -8.08 32.39
N VAL A 386 -1.36 -8.43 31.28
CA VAL A 386 -0.62 -7.51 30.40
C VAL A 386 -1.35 -7.24 29.08
N ILE A 387 -2.61 -7.66 28.93
CA ILE A 387 -3.32 -7.41 27.68
C ILE A 387 -3.59 -5.91 27.50
N SER A 388 -3.16 -5.39 26.35
CA SER A 388 -3.28 -3.97 26.01
C SER A 388 -4.16 -3.72 24.79
N ARG A 389 -4.19 -4.66 23.85
CA ARG A 389 -4.96 -4.54 22.61
C ARG A 389 -5.77 -5.80 22.34
N LEU A 390 -7.08 -5.64 22.20
CA LEU A 390 -8.01 -6.74 21.96
C LEU A 390 -8.80 -6.50 20.67
N HIS A 391 -8.68 -7.42 19.72
CA HIS A 391 -9.40 -7.39 18.44
C HIS A 391 -10.38 -8.57 18.37
N LEU A 392 -11.67 -8.24 18.27
CA LEU A 392 -12.79 -9.19 18.27
C LEU A 392 -13.72 -8.96 17.08
N GLU A 393 -13.28 -8.27 16.04
CA GLU A 393 -14.12 -7.97 14.88
C GLU A 393 -14.71 -9.24 14.25
N ASN A 394 -15.99 -9.19 13.86
CA ASN A 394 -16.70 -10.28 13.20
C ASN A 394 -16.67 -11.63 13.98
N THR A 395 -16.69 -11.57 15.32
CA THR A 395 -16.84 -12.73 16.20
C THR A 395 -18.29 -12.88 16.69
N LYS A 396 -18.57 -13.93 17.47
CA LYS A 396 -19.91 -14.18 18.06
C LYS A 396 -20.12 -13.48 19.41
N VAL A 397 -19.24 -12.54 19.76
CA VAL A 397 -19.31 -11.75 21.00
C VAL A 397 -20.58 -10.90 21.05
N SER A 398 -21.16 -10.79 22.25
CA SER A 398 -22.33 -9.99 22.58
C SER A 398 -22.10 -9.16 23.86
N ASP A 399 -23.16 -8.63 24.46
CA ASP A 399 -23.06 -7.82 25.68
C ASP A 399 -22.50 -8.58 26.89
N GLY A 400 -22.67 -9.90 26.93
CA GLY A 400 -22.45 -10.73 28.12
C GLY A 400 -21.01 -10.73 28.62
N GLY A 401 -20.03 -10.55 27.74
CA GLY A 401 -18.61 -10.61 28.08
C GLY A 401 -18.01 -9.30 28.61
N LEU A 402 -18.55 -8.15 28.22
CA LEU A 402 -17.86 -6.85 28.34
C LEU A 402 -17.64 -6.38 29.78
N SER A 403 -18.53 -6.74 30.72
CA SER A 403 -18.40 -6.40 32.14
C SER A 403 -17.14 -7.00 32.81
N GLN A 404 -16.58 -8.06 32.22
CA GLN A 404 -15.38 -8.72 32.73
C GLN A 404 -14.09 -7.97 32.39
N LEU A 405 -14.14 -6.96 31.50
CA LEU A 405 -12.97 -6.17 31.10
C LEU A 405 -12.54 -5.14 32.17
N LYS A 406 -13.37 -4.86 33.18
CA LYS A 406 -13.11 -3.85 34.22
C LYS A 406 -11.79 -4.04 34.98
N GLY A 407 -11.31 -5.29 35.08
CA GLY A 407 -10.06 -5.63 35.76
C GLY A 407 -8.79 -5.43 34.93
N LEU A 408 -8.91 -5.15 33.64
CA LEU A 408 -7.77 -5.10 32.72
C LEU A 408 -7.10 -3.73 32.73
N GLN A 409 -6.15 -3.57 33.65
CA GLN A 409 -5.45 -2.31 33.89
C GLN A 409 -4.65 -1.79 32.69
N LYS A 410 -4.20 -2.68 31.79
CA LYS A 410 -3.34 -2.30 30.66
C LYS A 410 -4.10 -2.15 29.33
N LEU A 411 -5.41 -2.44 29.30
CA LEU A 411 -6.22 -2.42 28.09
C LEU A 411 -6.48 -0.98 27.61
N ILE A 412 -5.97 -0.65 26.42
CA ILE A 412 -6.10 0.68 25.80
C ILE A 412 -6.91 0.66 24.49
N TYR A 413 -7.05 -0.51 23.86
CA TYR A 413 -7.65 -0.67 22.55
C TYR A 413 -8.61 -1.87 22.54
N LEU A 414 -9.82 -1.64 22.02
CA LEU A 414 -10.83 -2.67 21.84
C LEU A 414 -11.52 -2.52 20.48
N ASN A 415 -11.51 -3.58 19.67
CA ASN A 415 -12.24 -3.63 18.40
C ASN A 415 -13.40 -4.62 18.49
N LEU A 416 -14.63 -4.12 18.28
CA LEU A 416 -15.89 -4.88 18.35
C LEU A 416 -16.65 -4.83 17.02
N VAL A 417 -16.02 -4.40 15.94
CA VAL A 417 -16.68 -4.22 14.63
C VAL A 417 -17.41 -5.49 14.19
N GLY A 418 -18.66 -5.38 13.75
CA GLY A 418 -19.44 -6.52 13.27
C GLY A 418 -19.84 -7.56 14.33
N THR A 419 -19.74 -7.23 15.62
CA THR A 419 -20.22 -8.10 16.73
C THR A 419 -21.67 -7.81 17.10
N LYS A 420 -22.27 -8.65 17.95
CA LYS A 420 -23.64 -8.48 18.46
C LYS A 420 -23.73 -7.56 19.69
N VAL A 421 -22.68 -6.82 20.00
CA VAL A 421 -22.64 -5.88 21.10
C VAL A 421 -23.64 -4.75 20.86
N THR A 422 -24.41 -4.40 21.88
CA THR A 422 -25.39 -3.31 21.89
C THR A 422 -24.93 -2.18 22.81
N ALA A 423 -25.72 -1.11 22.87
CA ALA A 423 -25.50 -0.01 23.81
C ALA A 423 -25.46 -0.48 25.28
N LYS A 424 -26.21 -1.53 25.64
CA LYS A 424 -26.18 -2.11 26.99
C LYS A 424 -24.79 -2.67 27.32
N GLY A 425 -24.18 -3.42 26.41
CA GLY A 425 -22.83 -3.94 26.57
C GLY A 425 -21.80 -2.83 26.69
N LEU A 426 -21.88 -1.82 25.80
CA LEU A 426 -20.94 -0.68 25.79
C LEU A 426 -20.95 0.12 27.10
N SER A 427 -22.09 0.19 27.81
CA SER A 427 -22.17 0.90 29.09
C SER A 427 -21.20 0.36 30.16
N ASN A 428 -20.77 -0.90 30.04
CA ASN A 428 -19.78 -1.52 30.94
C ASN A 428 -18.34 -1.02 30.68
N LEU A 429 -18.06 -0.41 29.53
CA LEU A 429 -16.71 0.06 29.17
C LEU A 429 -16.27 1.28 29.96
N LYS A 430 -17.22 2.00 30.59
CA LYS A 430 -16.91 3.15 31.47
C LYS A 430 -16.02 2.75 32.65
N ASP A 431 -16.12 1.50 33.09
CA ASP A 431 -15.40 0.97 34.26
C ASP A 431 -14.03 0.37 33.88
N VAL A 432 -13.66 0.39 32.59
CA VAL A 432 -12.32 0.00 32.14
C VAL A 432 -11.36 1.18 32.35
N PRO A 433 -10.28 1.05 33.15
CA PRO A 433 -9.53 2.21 33.62
C PRO A 433 -8.80 3.00 32.52
N ASN A 434 -8.08 2.30 31.64
CA ASN A 434 -7.14 2.91 30.69
C ASN A 434 -7.57 2.78 29.23
N LEU A 435 -8.84 2.43 28.98
CA LEU A 435 -9.36 2.24 27.63
C LEU A 435 -9.38 3.58 26.89
N LYS A 436 -8.74 3.64 25.70
CA LYS A 436 -8.62 4.87 24.91
C LYS A 436 -9.36 4.81 23.59
N ASN A 437 -9.38 3.66 22.93
CA ASN A 437 -9.96 3.51 21.60
C ASN A 437 -10.91 2.31 21.53
N VAL A 438 -12.12 2.56 21.05
CA VAL A 438 -13.15 1.54 20.87
C VAL A 438 -13.75 1.67 19.46
N TYR A 439 -13.76 0.57 18.70
CA TYR A 439 -14.30 0.51 17.34
C TYR A 439 -15.57 -0.33 17.34
N ILE A 440 -16.68 0.23 16.87
CA ILE A 440 -18.03 -0.36 17.01
C ILE A 440 -18.85 -0.29 15.71
N TYR A 441 -18.21 -0.08 14.56
CA TYR A 441 -18.88 -0.14 13.26
C TYR A 441 -19.63 -1.47 13.09
N GLN A 442 -20.84 -1.42 12.53
CA GLN A 442 -21.70 -2.60 12.32
C GLN A 442 -22.01 -3.41 13.60
N THR A 443 -21.97 -2.79 14.77
CA THR A 443 -22.51 -3.39 16.00
C THR A 443 -24.00 -3.12 16.14
N GLY A 444 -24.66 -3.82 17.07
CA GLY A 444 -26.05 -3.54 17.46
C GLY A 444 -26.22 -2.25 18.29
N SER A 445 -25.19 -1.40 18.40
CA SER A 445 -25.24 -0.17 19.18
C SER A 445 -25.73 1.01 18.32
N GLN A 446 -26.97 1.46 18.59
CA GLN A 446 -27.56 2.64 17.94
C GLN A 446 -27.91 3.77 18.92
N ASP A 447 -27.74 3.54 20.23
CA ASP A 447 -28.11 4.54 21.24
C ASP A 447 -27.02 5.62 21.40
N SER A 448 -27.30 6.80 20.87
CA SER A 448 -26.44 7.98 20.96
C SER A 448 -26.15 8.44 22.41
N THR A 449 -26.99 8.07 23.37
CA THR A 449 -26.86 8.48 24.78
C THR A 449 -25.69 7.77 25.45
N VAL A 450 -25.56 6.46 25.25
CA VAL A 450 -24.43 5.67 25.77
C VAL A 450 -23.13 6.10 25.10
N LEU A 451 -23.16 6.37 23.79
CA LEU A 451 -21.99 6.87 23.06
C LEU A 451 -21.54 8.23 23.60
N LYS A 452 -22.47 9.15 23.86
CA LYS A 452 -22.18 10.45 24.49
C LYS A 452 -21.60 10.30 25.90
N ALA A 453 -22.11 9.36 26.70
CA ALA A 453 -21.62 9.13 28.06
C ALA A 453 -20.17 8.59 28.09
N LEU A 454 -19.75 7.89 27.04
CA LEU A 454 -18.37 7.40 26.89
C LEU A 454 -17.46 8.41 26.18
N HIS A 455 -18.03 9.29 25.35
CA HIS A 455 -17.36 10.42 24.69
C HIS A 455 -16.85 11.41 25.74
N GLY A 456 -15.56 11.30 26.07
CA GLY A 456 -14.88 12.10 27.09
C GLY A 456 -13.79 11.31 27.82
N LYS A 457 -14.01 10.00 28.00
CA LYS A 457 -13.00 9.07 28.52
C LYS A 457 -12.37 8.21 27.41
N VAL A 458 -13.18 7.84 26.41
CA VAL A 458 -12.78 6.89 25.36
C VAL A 458 -13.12 7.48 23.99
N ARG A 459 -12.20 7.38 23.04
CA ARG A 459 -12.47 7.67 21.62
C ARG A 459 -13.26 6.50 21.03
N ILE A 460 -14.49 6.78 20.61
CA ILE A 460 -15.35 5.80 19.95
C ILE A 460 -15.37 6.07 18.46
N ASP A 461 -15.07 5.05 17.68
CA ASP A 461 -15.19 5.04 16.23
C ASP A 461 -16.43 4.22 15.83
N THR A 462 -17.42 4.90 15.27
CA THR A 462 -18.69 4.29 14.85
C THR A 462 -18.67 3.80 13.41
N GLY A 463 -17.65 4.12 12.61
CA GLY A 463 -17.57 3.82 11.18
C GLY A 463 -18.68 4.39 10.28
N ASN A 464 -19.70 5.02 10.84
CA ASN A 464 -20.84 5.61 10.14
C ASN A 464 -20.49 7.00 9.59
N TYR A 465 -19.42 7.05 8.81
CA TYR A 465 -18.95 8.27 8.17
C TYR A 465 -19.96 8.71 7.11
N ARG A 466 -20.89 9.59 7.48
CA ARG A 466 -21.69 10.34 6.51
C ARG A 466 -20.85 11.48 5.98
N LEU A 467 -20.31 11.29 4.77
CA LEU A 467 -19.74 12.39 4.02
C LEU A 467 -20.89 13.34 3.65
N PRO A 468 -20.78 14.65 3.93
CA PRO A 468 -21.81 15.61 3.52
C PRO A 468 -21.91 15.59 1.99
N PHE A 469 -23.13 15.46 1.47
CA PHE A 469 -23.39 15.58 0.04
C PHE A 469 -23.01 16.98 -0.41
N ILE A 470 -22.02 17.09 -1.30
CA ILE A 470 -21.62 18.37 -1.88
C ILE A 470 -22.27 18.50 -3.26
N ALA A 471 -22.60 19.73 -3.66
CA ALA A 471 -23.36 20.00 -4.88
C ALA A 471 -22.73 19.43 -6.18
N THR A 472 -21.46 19.01 -6.13
CA THR A 472 -20.74 18.39 -7.25
C THR A 472 -20.83 16.86 -7.29
N ASP A 473 -21.51 16.22 -6.35
CA ASP A 473 -21.64 14.76 -6.30
C ASP A 473 -22.64 14.30 -7.36
N THR A 474 -22.17 13.50 -8.32
CA THR A 474 -22.96 13.02 -9.46
C THR A 474 -23.80 11.77 -9.16
N VAL A 475 -23.68 11.19 -7.96
CA VAL A 475 -24.41 9.97 -7.54
C VAL A 475 -24.89 10.09 -6.10
N ARG A 476 -26.16 9.76 -5.85
CA ARG A 476 -26.73 9.59 -4.49
C ARG A 476 -26.67 8.11 -4.10
N PHE A 477 -26.12 7.82 -2.93
CA PHE A 477 -26.18 6.49 -2.29
C PHE A 477 -27.27 6.44 -1.23
#